data_AF-A0A7R8CQQ8-F1
#
_entry.id   AF-A0A7R8CQQ8-F1
#
_cell.length_a   1.000
_cell.length_b   1.000
_cell.length_c   1.000
_cell.angle_alpha   90.00
_cell.angle_beta   90.00
_cell.angle_gamma   90.00
#
_symmetry.space_group_name_H-M   'P 1'
#
loop_
_entity.id
_entity.type
_entity.pdbx_description
1 polymer ?
#
loop_
_entity_poly.entity_id
_entity_poly.type
_entity_poly.pdbx_seq_one_letter_code
_entity_poly.pdbx_strand_id
1 'polypeptide(L)'
;MGCRKVEEACSKLKEIDNSEGKYTVFRLDLQNLDSVRSFAEEVREKNQKIDESDAYKGKVSVFALHPGVIYSDLYVNMPCGLFFKGLSKVFMKSQAQGGEALVHASISPELDGLGGSYTENSQVISSSDFVSDVSNQKIFGLKL
;
A
#
# COMPACT_ATOMS: atom_id res chain seq x y z
N MET A 1 -7.91 7.00 -3.05
CA MET A 1 -6.78 6.85 -2.11
C MET A 1 -7.21 7.28 -0.71
N GLY A 2 -6.79 6.57 0.34
CA GLY A 2 -7.01 7.00 1.73
C GLY A 2 -5.78 7.71 2.29
N CYS A 3 -5.95 8.82 3.02
CA CYS A 3 -4.84 9.50 3.70
C CYS A 3 -5.28 10.25 4.97
N ARG A 4 -4.31 10.59 5.85
CA ARG A 4 -4.61 11.36 7.06
C ARG A 4 -4.90 12.84 6.78
N LYS A 5 -4.14 13.45 5.88
CA LYS A 5 -4.20 14.87 5.55
C LYS A 5 -4.86 15.09 4.19
N VAL A 6 -6.19 14.99 4.17
CA VAL A 6 -6.99 15.04 2.93
C VAL A 6 -6.78 16.36 2.17
N GLU A 7 -6.75 17.50 2.87
CA GLU A 7 -6.57 18.82 2.24
C GLU A 7 -5.20 18.94 1.57
N GLU A 8 -4.12 18.55 2.25
CA GLU A 8 -2.76 18.57 1.69
C GLU A 8 -2.65 17.66 0.46
N ALA A 9 -3.25 16.47 0.51
CA ALA A 9 -3.30 15.54 -0.61
C ALA A 9 -4.06 16.14 -1.81
N CYS A 10 -5.23 16.73 -1.58
CA CYS A 10 -6.01 17.37 -2.63
C CYS A 10 -5.27 18.54 -3.28
N SER A 11 -4.55 19.36 -2.50
CA SER A 11 -3.73 20.46 -3.04
C SER A 11 -2.60 19.93 -3.93
N LYS A 12 -1.84 18.94 -3.48
CA LYS A 12 -0.76 18.34 -4.26
C LYS A 12 -1.26 17.67 -5.54
N LEU A 13 -2.42 17.01 -5.51
CA LEU A 13 -2.99 16.38 -6.70
C LEU A 13 -3.37 17.39 -7.79
N LYS A 14 -3.77 18.62 -7.42
CA LYS A 14 -4.05 19.70 -8.39
C LYS A 14 -2.79 20.22 -9.07
N GLU A 15 -1.61 20.04 -8.49
CA GLU A 15 -0.34 20.46 -9.08
C GLU A 15 0.17 19.48 -10.15
N ILE A 16 -0.39 18.26 -10.22
CA ILE A 16 0.01 17.19 -11.15
C ILE A 16 -0.83 17.28 -12.45
N ASP A 17 -1.25 18.48 -12.85
CA ASP A 17 -2.32 18.78 -13.83
C ASP A 17 -2.01 18.39 -15.29
N ASN A 18 -1.82 17.11 -15.53
CA ASN A 18 -1.73 16.48 -16.86
C ASN A 18 -2.29 15.04 -16.86
N SER A 19 -3.02 14.63 -15.82
CA SER A 19 -3.59 13.29 -15.75
C SER A 19 -5.05 13.29 -16.17
N GLU A 20 -5.39 12.55 -17.23
CA GLU A 20 -6.76 12.18 -17.61
C GLU A 20 -7.47 11.27 -16.56
N GLY A 21 -6.88 11.10 -15.37
CA GLY A 21 -7.34 10.19 -14.33
C GLY A 21 -8.28 10.85 -13.32
N LYS A 22 -9.43 10.21 -13.05
CA LYS A 22 -10.33 10.58 -11.95
C LYS A 22 -9.78 10.05 -10.63
N TYR A 23 -9.45 10.94 -9.70
CA TYR A 23 -9.05 10.58 -8.33
C TYR A 23 -10.16 10.88 -7.31
N THR A 24 -10.23 10.08 -6.25
CA THR A 24 -11.05 10.37 -5.06
C THR A 24 -10.19 10.15 -3.82
N VAL A 25 -10.14 11.16 -2.95
CA VAL A 25 -9.35 11.12 -1.71
C VAL A 25 -10.31 10.94 -0.54
N PHE A 26 -10.02 9.96 0.30
CA PHE A 26 -10.78 9.63 1.50
C PHE A 26 -9.93 9.88 2.74
N ARG A 27 -10.57 10.23 3.86
CA ARG A 27 -9.89 10.28 5.15
C ARG A 27 -9.61 8.84 5.61
N LEU A 28 -8.36 8.53 5.92
CA LEU A 28 -7.96 7.23 6.46
C LEU A 28 -6.83 7.38 7.48
N ASP A 29 -7.07 6.93 8.70
CA ASP A 29 -6.06 6.74 9.73
C ASP A 29 -5.93 5.28 10.11
N LEU A 30 -4.80 4.66 9.78
CA LEU A 30 -4.57 3.25 10.12
C LEU A 30 -4.39 3.01 11.62
N GLN A 31 -4.15 4.07 12.42
CA GLN A 31 -4.05 3.97 13.88
C GLN A 31 -5.40 4.08 14.59
N ASN A 32 -6.50 4.31 13.86
CA ASN A 32 -7.84 4.47 14.42
C ASN A 32 -8.83 3.55 13.69
N LEU A 33 -9.34 2.52 14.37
CA LEU A 33 -10.25 1.53 13.77
C LEU A 33 -11.59 2.11 13.32
N ASP A 34 -12.09 3.16 13.99
CA ASP A 34 -13.31 3.85 13.53
C ASP A 34 -13.04 4.55 12.20
N SER A 35 -11.86 5.18 12.04
CA SER A 35 -11.45 5.76 10.76
C SER A 35 -11.33 4.69 9.66
N VAL A 36 -10.80 3.51 9.98
CA VAL A 36 -10.70 2.38 9.03
C VAL A 36 -12.09 1.91 8.61
N ARG A 37 -13.01 1.76 9.58
CA ARG A 37 -14.39 1.31 9.31
C ARG A 37 -15.14 2.33 8.45
N SER A 38 -15.12 3.61 8.81
CA SER A 38 -15.78 4.66 8.03
C SER A 38 -15.20 4.77 6.62
N PHE A 39 -13.87 4.66 6.47
CA PHE A 39 -13.23 4.60 5.16
C PHE A 39 -13.75 3.42 4.33
N ALA A 40 -13.85 2.22 4.92
CA ALA A 40 -14.33 1.04 4.22
C ALA A 40 -15.80 1.18 3.77
N GLU A 41 -16.65 1.78 4.61
CA GLU A 41 -18.05 2.07 4.28
C GLU A 41 -18.15 3.06 3.10
N GLU A 42 -17.42 4.17 3.17
CA GLU A 42 -17.44 5.19 2.12
C GLU A 42 -16.91 4.65 0.78
N VAL A 43 -15.87 3.82 0.80
CA VAL A 43 -15.35 3.15 -0.40
C VAL A 43 -16.39 2.19 -0.97
N ARG A 44 -17.09 1.43 -0.13
CA ARG A 44 -18.13 0.49 -0.57
C ARG A 44 -19.35 1.20 -1.16
N GLU A 45 -19.72 2.37 -0.65
CA GLU A 45 -20.85 3.16 -1.16
C GLU A 45 -20.51 3.87 -2.48
N LYS A 46 -19.30 4.42 -2.61
CA LYS A 46 -18.94 5.25 -3.77
C LYS A 46 -18.40 4.47 -4.96
N ASN A 47 -18.06 3.19 -4.80
CA ASN A 47 -17.49 2.37 -5.85
C ASN A 47 -18.38 1.17 -6.15
N GLN A 48 -18.47 0.81 -7.43
CA GLN A 48 -19.13 -0.43 -7.83
C GLN A 48 -18.39 -1.62 -7.24
N LYS A 49 -19.14 -2.62 -6.79
CA LYS A 49 -18.57 -3.87 -6.28
C LYS A 49 -17.75 -4.53 -7.39
N ILE A 50 -16.46 -4.73 -7.15
CA ILE A 50 -15.52 -5.22 -8.15
C ILE A 50 -15.71 -6.72 -8.36
N ASP A 51 -15.91 -7.47 -7.28
CA ASP A 51 -15.94 -8.94 -7.28
C ASP A 51 -17.10 -9.55 -8.08
N GLU A 52 -18.23 -8.84 -8.18
CA GLU A 52 -19.44 -9.27 -8.90
C GLU A 52 -19.57 -8.65 -10.29
N SER A 53 -18.64 -7.77 -10.68
CA SER A 53 -18.67 -7.11 -11.98
C SER A 53 -18.00 -7.96 -13.05
N ASP A 54 -18.76 -8.37 -14.07
CA ASP A 54 -18.22 -9.08 -15.25
C ASP A 54 -17.13 -8.27 -15.98
N ALA A 55 -17.10 -6.95 -15.81
CA ALA A 55 -16.07 -6.10 -16.38
C ALA A 55 -14.69 -6.36 -15.76
N TYR A 56 -14.62 -6.71 -14.47
CA TYR A 56 -13.38 -6.83 -13.68
C TYR A 56 -13.06 -8.25 -13.21
N LYS A 57 -14.00 -9.19 -13.31
CA LYS A 57 -13.80 -10.60 -12.96
C LYS A 57 -12.60 -11.19 -13.70
N GLY A 58 -11.59 -11.64 -12.95
CA GLY A 58 -10.35 -12.18 -13.50
C GLY A 58 -9.39 -11.15 -14.11
N LYS A 59 -9.67 -9.85 -13.95
CA LYS A 59 -8.83 -8.73 -14.45
C LYS A 59 -8.23 -7.87 -13.35
N VAL A 60 -8.36 -8.30 -12.09
CA VAL A 60 -7.82 -7.62 -10.93
C VAL A 60 -6.63 -8.42 -10.41
N SER A 61 -5.49 -7.75 -10.31
CA SER A 61 -4.30 -8.29 -9.65
C SER A 61 -4.15 -7.64 -8.28
N VAL A 62 -3.88 -8.46 -7.27
CA VAL A 62 -3.61 -8.00 -5.89
C VAL A 62 -2.16 -8.33 -5.58
N PHE A 63 -1.41 -7.38 -5.03
CA PHE A 63 -0.02 -7.58 -4.63
C PHE A 63 0.17 -7.17 -3.18
N ALA A 64 0.96 -7.95 -2.44
CA ALA A 64 1.59 -7.48 -1.21
C ALA A 64 2.98 -6.94 -1.56
N LEU A 65 3.40 -5.82 -0.98
CA LEU A 65 4.71 -5.26 -1.26
C LEU A 65 5.41 -4.73 -0.01
N HIS A 66 6.73 -4.85 -0.01
CA HIS A 66 7.63 -4.23 0.95
C HIS A 66 8.50 -3.19 0.23
N PRO A 67 8.38 -1.89 0.56
CA PRO A 67 9.09 -0.81 -0.14
C PRO A 67 10.59 -0.76 0.23
N GLY A 68 11.04 -1.62 1.13
CA GLY A 68 12.34 -1.57 1.78
C GLY A 68 12.30 -0.75 3.07
N VAL A 69 13.46 -0.55 3.68
CA VAL A 69 13.58 0.22 4.92
C VAL A 69 13.64 1.72 4.57
N ILE A 70 12.57 2.45 4.88
CA ILE A 70 12.42 3.87 4.50
C ILE A 70 12.73 4.77 5.68
N TYR A 71 13.63 5.75 5.48
CA TYR A 71 13.85 6.83 6.44
C TYR A 71 12.61 7.71 6.52
N SER A 72 11.76 7.42 7.50
CA SER A 72 10.48 8.07 7.74
C SER A 72 10.29 8.29 9.24
N ASP A 73 9.23 9.02 9.60
CA ASP A 73 8.91 9.30 11.01
C ASP A 73 8.47 8.06 11.81
N LEU A 74 8.51 6.85 11.23
CA LEU A 74 8.15 5.61 11.93
C LEU A 74 9.11 5.27 13.09
N TYR A 75 10.38 5.68 12.97
CA TYR A 75 11.44 5.31 13.91
C TYR A 75 11.75 6.40 14.95
N VAL A 76 11.08 7.56 14.89
CA VAL A 76 11.43 8.76 15.67
C VAL A 76 11.23 8.62 17.18
N ASN A 77 10.38 7.69 17.60
CA ASN A 77 10.07 7.41 19.00
C ASN A 77 10.69 6.10 19.51
N MET A 78 11.61 5.49 18.77
CA MET A 78 12.28 4.25 19.21
C MET A 78 13.42 4.57 20.20
N PRO A 79 13.51 3.86 21.34
CA PRO A 79 14.48 4.18 22.41
C PRO A 79 15.96 4.08 22.01
N CYS A 80 16.30 3.57 20.81
CA CYS A 80 17.68 3.55 20.28
C CYS A 80 18.03 4.75 19.36
N GLY A 81 17.23 5.82 19.35
CA GLY A 81 17.29 6.93 18.40
C GLY A 81 18.63 7.69 18.27
N LEU A 82 19.61 7.47 19.15
CA LEU A 82 20.96 8.04 19.01
C LEU A 82 21.86 7.22 18.05
N PHE A 83 21.68 5.89 18.00
CA PHE A 83 22.44 5.01 17.08
C PHE A 83 21.93 5.12 15.63
N PHE A 84 20.64 5.37 15.44
CA PHE A 84 20.07 5.49 14.09
C PHE A 84 20.43 6.81 13.41
N LYS A 85 20.70 7.93 14.10
CA LYS A 85 20.91 9.23 13.44
C LYS A 85 22.15 9.29 12.52
N GLY A 86 23.22 8.54 12.81
CA GLY A 86 24.47 8.59 12.05
C GLY A 86 24.53 7.63 10.86
N LEU A 87 23.96 6.42 11.00
CA LEU A 87 24.08 5.35 10.01
C LEU A 87 22.81 5.18 9.14
N SER A 88 21.65 5.66 9.60
CA SER A 88 20.36 5.49 8.91
C SER A 88 20.34 6.04 7.48
N LYS A 89 20.94 7.22 7.24
CA LYS A 89 20.95 7.85 5.92
C LYS A 89 21.73 7.09 4.86
N VAL A 90 22.62 6.17 5.25
CA VAL A 90 23.44 5.38 4.31
C VAL A 90 22.75 4.06 3.93
N PHE A 91 21.91 3.50 4.82
CA PHE A 91 21.28 2.18 4.59
C PHE A 91 19.76 2.24 4.36
N MET A 92 19.10 3.37 4.64
CA MET A 92 17.65 3.53 4.46
C MET A 92 17.35 4.34 3.21
N LYS A 93 16.30 3.97 2.49
CA LYS A 93 15.81 4.71 1.32
C LYS A 93 15.10 6.00 1.75
N SER A 94 15.07 6.98 0.84
CA SER A 94 14.20 8.15 0.98
C SER A 94 12.72 7.78 0.83
N GLN A 95 11.82 8.65 1.30
CA GLN A 95 10.37 8.49 1.14
C GLN A 95 9.96 8.43 -0.35
N ALA A 96 10.62 9.21 -1.21
CA ALA A 96 10.38 9.18 -2.65
C ALA A 96 10.72 7.81 -3.25
N GLN A 97 11.90 7.28 -2.96
CA GLN A 97 12.31 5.93 -3.37
C GLN A 97 11.43 4.82 -2.78
N GLY A 98 10.89 5.02 -1.58
CA GLY A 98 9.90 4.10 -1.01
C GLY A 98 8.58 4.11 -1.78
N GLY A 99 8.16 5.27 -2.29
CA GLY A 99 6.96 5.43 -3.11
C GLY A 99 7.07 4.75 -4.48
N GLU A 100 8.27 4.68 -5.05
CA GLU A 100 8.50 4.01 -6.35
C GLU A 100 8.05 2.55 -6.34
N ALA A 101 8.22 1.83 -5.23
CA ALA A 101 7.77 0.43 -5.13
C ALA A 101 6.24 0.30 -5.29
N LEU A 102 5.47 1.24 -4.74
CA LEU A 102 4.02 1.27 -4.89
C LEU A 102 3.62 1.61 -6.33
N VAL A 103 4.27 2.60 -6.93
CA VAL A 103 4.01 2.99 -8.33
C VAL A 103 4.32 1.80 -9.25
N HIS A 104 5.50 1.20 -9.11
CA HIS A 104 5.91 0.02 -9.87
C HIS A 104 4.89 -1.12 -9.73
N ALA A 105 4.47 -1.46 -8.51
CA ALA A 105 3.46 -2.47 -8.27
C ALA A 105 2.09 -2.18 -8.90
N SER A 106 1.78 -0.89 -9.13
CA SER A 106 0.48 -0.47 -9.63
C SER A 106 0.40 -0.40 -11.16
N ILE A 107 1.52 -0.12 -11.84
CA ILE A 107 1.50 0.19 -13.29
C ILE A 107 2.55 -0.56 -14.12
N SER A 108 3.47 -1.31 -13.52
CA SER A 108 4.52 -1.98 -14.28
C SER A 108 3.95 -3.18 -15.05
N PRO A 109 4.11 -3.24 -16.39
CA PRO A 109 3.65 -4.39 -17.18
C PRO A 109 4.43 -5.67 -16.85
N GLU A 110 5.60 -5.56 -16.18
CA GLU A 110 6.37 -6.71 -15.69
C GLU A 110 5.62 -7.55 -14.65
N LEU A 111 4.57 -6.98 -14.04
CA LEU A 111 3.74 -7.64 -13.04
C LEU A 111 2.42 -8.17 -13.61
N ASP A 112 2.17 -8.00 -14.92
CA ASP A 112 0.97 -8.52 -15.56
C ASP A 112 0.90 -10.05 -15.44
N GLY A 113 -0.24 -10.55 -14.97
CA GLY A 113 -0.46 -11.98 -14.71
C GLY A 113 0.21 -12.52 -13.45
N LEU A 114 0.93 -11.70 -12.67
CA LEU A 114 1.61 -12.12 -11.44
C LEU A 114 0.81 -11.82 -10.15
N GLY A 115 -0.50 -11.57 -10.28
CA GLY A 115 -1.38 -11.30 -9.15
C GLY A 115 -1.31 -12.39 -8.06
N GLY A 116 -1.42 -11.97 -6.80
CA GLY A 116 -1.23 -12.80 -5.62
C GLY A 116 0.21 -12.82 -5.09
N SER A 117 1.16 -12.27 -5.86
CA SER A 117 2.58 -12.28 -5.48
C SER A 117 2.92 -11.26 -4.39
N TYR A 118 4.00 -11.57 -3.67
CA TYR A 118 4.69 -10.63 -2.78
C TYR A 118 5.89 -10.02 -3.52
N THR A 119 6.04 -8.69 -3.41
CA THR A 119 7.17 -7.98 -4.03
C THR A 119 8.02 -7.28 -2.97
N GLU A 120 9.33 -7.33 -3.15
CA GLU A 120 10.29 -6.57 -2.36
C GLU A 120 11.19 -5.80 -3.31
N ASN A 121 11.39 -4.50 -3.06
CA ASN A 121 12.23 -3.65 -3.89
C ASN A 121 11.89 -3.76 -5.41
N SER A 122 10.59 -3.81 -5.72
CA SER A 122 10.06 -3.93 -7.09
C SER A 122 10.33 -5.27 -7.79
N GLN A 123 10.71 -6.32 -7.06
CA GLN A 123 10.89 -7.66 -7.61
C GLN A 123 9.96 -8.66 -6.94
N VAL A 124 9.43 -9.62 -7.70
CA VAL A 124 8.68 -10.75 -7.15
C VAL A 124 9.65 -11.67 -6.41
N ILE A 125 9.39 -11.92 -5.13
CA ILE A 125 10.21 -12.80 -4.31
C ILE A 125 9.35 -13.87 -3.63
N SER A 126 9.96 -15.01 -3.31
CA SER A 126 9.28 -16.05 -2.55
C SER A 126 8.99 -15.57 -1.13
N SER A 127 7.74 -15.69 -0.70
CA SER A 127 7.35 -15.52 0.70
C SER A 127 8.01 -16.59 1.59
N SER A 128 8.11 -16.29 2.89
CA SER A 128 8.60 -17.27 3.86
C SER A 128 7.64 -18.46 4.00
N ASP A 129 8.18 -19.61 4.42
CA ASP A 129 7.39 -20.82 4.67
C ASP A 129 6.23 -20.58 5.65
N PHE A 130 6.43 -19.69 6.62
CA PHE A 130 5.41 -19.32 7.59
C PHE A 130 4.16 -18.70 6.94
N VAL A 131 4.35 -17.79 5.98
CA VAL A 131 3.23 -17.11 5.29
C VAL A 131 2.58 -18.03 4.27
N SER A 132 3.37 -18.90 3.65
CA SER A 132 2.91 -19.88 2.65
C SER A 132 2.13 -21.05 3.27
N ASP A 133 2.23 -21.28 4.58
CA ASP A 133 1.41 -22.28 5.28
C ASP A 133 -0.02 -21.77 5.50
N VAL A 134 -0.97 -22.36 4.78
CA VAL A 134 -2.40 -22.08 4.85
C VAL A 134 -2.96 -22.24 6.28
N SER A 135 -2.35 -23.09 7.11
CA SER A 135 -2.76 -23.27 8.50
C SER A 135 -2.60 -22.00 9.34
N ASN A 136 -1.60 -21.16 9.01
CA ASN A 136 -1.34 -19.89 9.69
C ASN A 136 -2.31 -18.78 9.27
N GLN A 137 -3.05 -18.95 8.16
CA GLN A 137 -3.97 -17.94 7.64
C GLN A 137 -5.37 -18.03 8.28
N LYS A 138 -5.65 -19.09 9.03
CA LYS A 138 -6.94 -19.34 9.70
C LYS A 138 -7.33 -18.29 10.74
N ILE A 139 -6.36 -17.52 11.25
CA ILE A 139 -6.55 -16.46 12.25
C ILE A 139 -7.51 -15.37 11.73
N PHE A 140 -7.57 -15.16 10.41
CA PHE A 140 -8.41 -14.12 9.82
C PHE A 140 -9.85 -14.56 9.52
N GLY A 141 -10.24 -15.80 9.85
CA GLY A 141 -11.60 -16.29 9.61
C GLY A 141 -12.02 -16.31 8.13
N LEU A 142 -11.05 -16.18 7.22
CA LEU A 142 -11.26 -16.22 5.79
C LEU A 142 -11.57 -17.67 5.39
N LYS A 143 -12.77 -17.90 4.84
CA LYS A 143 -13.07 -19.13 4.12
C LYS A 143 -12.37 -19.04 2.76
N LEU A 144 -11.16 -19.59 2.68
CA LEU A 144 -10.50 -19.91 1.42
C LEU A 144 -11.17 -21.14 0.79
#